data_AF-A0A843H155-F1
#
_entry.id   AF-A0A843H155-F1
#
_cell.length_a   1.000
_cell.length_b   1.000
_cell.length_c   1.000
_cell.angle_alpha   90.00
_cell.angle_beta   90.00
_cell.angle_gamma   90.00
#
_symmetry.space_group_name_H-M   'P 1'
#
loop_
_entity.id
_entity.type
_entity.pdbx_description
1 polymer ?
#
loop_
_entity_poly.entity_id
_entity_poly.type
_entity_poly.pdbx_seq_one_letter_code
_entity_poly.pdbx_strand_id
1 'polypeptide(L)'
;MNNWFEQPYETLTFSQVWKDYATFKADYDALIVGFAQNATPLKEASIQTTFYLLFAKYGNNPIANSDVGQFKMKIFSLMYAYGPLWERKQEIQDSLRKLTDADLLIGAKQIYNRAYNPASEPSTNSLEELTFINEQNTTNNKKSKMEAFSILWSILHGSATDEYMNKFKKCFAVFVDKMPVPFYIDNELIIEED
;
A
#
# COMPACT_ATOMS: atom_id res chain seq x y z
N MET A 1 40.95 24.02 -25.28
CA MET A 1 40.16 22.78 -25.08
C MET A 1 39.19 23.10 -23.96
N ASN A 2 37.92 23.31 -24.29
CA ASN A 2 36.90 23.41 -23.25
C ASN A 2 36.78 22.03 -22.60
N ASN A 3 36.77 21.94 -21.28
CA ASN A 3 36.47 20.71 -20.56
C ASN A 3 34.95 20.50 -20.62
N TRP A 4 34.48 19.68 -21.56
CA TRP A 4 33.08 19.27 -21.69
C TRP A 4 32.71 18.10 -20.76
N PHE A 5 33.64 17.64 -19.91
CA PHE A 5 33.48 16.40 -19.14
C PHE A 5 33.05 16.57 -17.68
N GLU A 6 32.88 17.81 -17.20
CA GLU A 6 32.49 18.07 -15.80
C GLU A 6 31.45 19.17 -15.73
N GLN A 7 30.30 18.99 -16.38
CA GLN A 7 29.10 19.57 -15.81
C GLN A 7 28.64 18.55 -14.77
N PRO A 8 28.80 18.80 -13.45
CA PRO A 8 28.08 18.00 -12.47
C PRO A 8 26.62 18.15 -12.87
N TYR A 9 25.97 17.06 -13.28
CA TYR A 9 24.54 17.08 -13.46
C TYR A 9 23.97 17.31 -12.06
N GLU A 10 23.79 18.58 -11.68
CA GLU A 10 23.09 18.98 -10.47
C GLU A 10 21.62 18.62 -10.67
N THR A 11 21.33 17.34 -10.58
CA THR A 11 19.96 16.84 -10.55
C THR A 11 19.39 17.21 -9.20
N LEU A 12 18.25 17.90 -9.21
CA LEU A 12 17.55 18.31 -8.00
C LEU A 12 17.24 17.10 -7.10
N THR A 13 17.21 17.30 -5.79
CA THR A 13 16.75 16.28 -4.84
C THR A 13 15.23 16.20 -4.78
N PHE A 14 14.68 15.11 -4.23
CA PHE A 14 13.24 15.01 -3.99
C PHE A 14 12.70 16.19 -3.17
N SER A 15 13.42 16.57 -2.09
CA SER A 15 13.05 17.69 -1.21
C SER A 15 13.09 19.06 -1.90
N GLN A 16 13.93 19.21 -2.93
CA GLN A 16 13.96 20.42 -3.76
C GLN A 16 12.80 20.47 -4.76
N VAL A 17 12.36 19.32 -5.28
CA VAL A 17 11.19 19.24 -6.18
C VAL A 17 9.88 19.44 -5.40
N TRP A 18 9.75 18.81 -4.23
CA TRP A 18 8.60 18.92 -3.35
C TRP A 18 9.04 19.15 -1.90
N LYS A 19 8.91 20.40 -1.44
CA LYS A 19 9.28 20.80 -0.08
C LYS A 19 8.26 20.34 0.97
N ASP A 20 7.00 20.25 0.57
CA ASP A 20 5.89 19.95 1.45
C ASP A 20 4.83 19.08 0.74
N TYR A 21 3.90 18.55 1.53
CA TYR A 21 2.81 17.74 0.99
C TYR A 21 1.86 18.56 0.10
N ALA A 22 1.69 19.87 0.36
CA ALA A 22 0.74 20.71 -0.37
C ALA A 22 1.15 20.86 -1.85
N THR A 23 2.43 21.12 -2.11
CA THR A 23 3.01 21.20 -3.45
C THR A 23 2.95 19.86 -4.17
N PHE A 24 3.24 18.76 -3.47
CA PHE A 24 3.10 17.41 -4.02
C PHE A 24 1.66 17.07 -4.42
N LYS A 25 0.69 17.42 -3.56
CA LYS A 25 -0.73 17.17 -3.81
C LYS A 25 -1.26 17.99 -4.98
N ALA A 26 -0.87 19.26 -5.09
CA ALA A 26 -1.24 20.12 -6.21
C ALA A 26 -0.76 19.55 -7.56
N ASP A 27 0.49 19.09 -7.62
CA ASP A 27 1.02 18.44 -8.83
C ASP A 27 0.33 17.10 -9.12
N TYR A 28 0.03 16.31 -8.09
CA TYR A 28 -0.71 15.06 -8.24
C TYR A 28 -2.10 15.32 -8.85
N ASP A 29 -2.85 16.29 -8.31
CA ASP A 29 -4.18 16.62 -8.80
C ASP A 29 -4.16 17.15 -10.25
N ALA A 30 -3.15 17.95 -10.59
CA ALA A 30 -2.99 18.45 -11.95
C ALA A 30 -2.68 17.32 -12.95
N LEU A 31 -1.86 16.34 -12.57
CA LEU A 31 -1.38 15.30 -13.49
C LEU A 31 -2.25 14.04 -13.51
N ILE A 32 -2.94 13.70 -12.41
CA ILE A 32 -3.77 12.49 -12.34
C ILE A 32 -4.94 12.55 -13.33
N VAL A 33 -5.47 13.74 -13.62
CA VAL A 33 -6.53 13.96 -14.63
C VAL A 33 -6.09 13.45 -16.01
N GLY A 34 -4.79 13.53 -16.34
CA GLY A 34 -4.24 13.01 -17.58
C GLY A 34 -4.08 11.48 -17.60
N PHE A 35 -3.90 10.84 -16.45
CA PHE A 35 -3.75 9.38 -16.34
C PHE A 35 -5.08 8.65 -16.12
N ALA A 36 -6.07 9.31 -15.53
CA ALA A 36 -7.20 8.66 -14.86
C ALA A 36 -8.55 9.20 -15.32
N GLN A 37 -8.77 9.45 -16.63
CA GLN A 37 -10.08 9.89 -17.12
C GLN A 37 -11.25 8.99 -16.66
N ASN A 38 -10.98 7.71 -16.36
CA ASN A 38 -11.97 6.73 -15.87
C ASN A 38 -11.55 5.96 -14.61
N ALA A 39 -10.52 6.41 -13.89
CA ALA A 39 -10.00 5.67 -12.74
C ALA A 39 -10.22 6.44 -11.45
N THR A 40 -10.63 5.71 -10.40
CA THR A 40 -10.81 6.27 -9.07
C THR A 40 -9.47 6.76 -8.54
N PRO A 41 -9.33 8.05 -8.16
CA PRO A 41 -8.13 8.54 -7.52
C PRO A 41 -7.85 7.80 -6.21
N LEU A 42 -6.58 7.71 -5.84
CA LEU A 42 -6.18 7.23 -4.51
C LEU A 42 -6.83 8.06 -3.41
N LYS A 43 -7.04 7.44 -2.25
CA LYS A 43 -7.51 8.13 -1.04
C LYS A 43 -6.47 9.16 -0.62
N GLU A 44 -6.95 10.27 -0.07
CA GLU A 44 -6.07 11.36 0.37
C GLU A 44 -5.01 10.90 1.38
N ALA A 45 -5.41 10.10 2.38
CA ALA A 45 -4.50 9.53 3.37
C ALA A 45 -3.38 8.69 2.73
N SER A 46 -3.68 7.99 1.62
CA SER A 46 -2.72 7.17 0.88
C SER A 46 -1.73 8.01 0.09
N ILE A 47 -2.19 9.11 -0.51
CA ILE A 47 -1.33 10.07 -1.22
C ILE A 47 -0.37 10.72 -0.22
N GLN A 48 -0.89 11.17 0.93
CA GLN A 48 -0.10 11.75 2.01
C GLN A 48 0.92 10.76 2.58
N THR A 49 0.51 9.52 2.83
CA THR A 49 1.41 8.46 3.29
C THR A 49 2.51 8.19 2.27
N THR A 50 2.16 8.13 0.97
CA THR A 50 3.15 7.94 -0.10
C THR A 50 4.17 9.08 -0.12
N PHE A 51 3.72 10.34 0.03
CA PHE A 51 4.62 11.49 0.10
C PHE A 51 5.61 11.36 1.26
N TYR A 52 5.14 11.11 2.48
CA TYR A 52 6.03 10.99 3.64
C TYR A 52 6.98 9.80 3.54
N LEU A 53 6.54 8.67 2.99
CA LEU A 53 7.42 7.52 2.76
C LEU A 53 8.50 7.82 1.71
N LEU A 54 8.16 8.52 0.64
CA LEU A 54 9.13 8.97 -0.37
C LEU A 54 10.12 9.96 0.22
N PHE A 55 9.63 10.93 0.99
CA PHE A 55 10.47 11.93 1.66
C PHE A 55 11.43 11.27 2.67
N ALA A 56 10.93 10.34 3.50
CA ALA A 56 11.74 9.65 4.49
C ALA A 56 12.85 8.77 3.86
N LYS A 57 12.58 8.17 2.70
CA LYS A 57 13.51 7.22 2.05
C LYS A 57 14.41 7.86 0.99
N TYR A 58 13.93 8.91 0.33
CA TYR A 58 14.59 9.50 -0.84
C TYR A 58 14.66 11.04 -0.79
N GLY A 59 14.34 11.68 0.33
CA GLY A 59 14.28 13.14 0.45
C GLY A 59 15.51 13.87 -0.10
N ASN A 60 16.69 13.35 0.19
CA ASN A 60 17.96 13.92 -0.27
C ASN A 60 18.55 13.20 -1.49
N ASN A 61 17.85 12.20 -2.04
CA ASN A 61 18.34 11.50 -3.21
C ASN A 61 18.11 12.37 -4.44
N PRO A 62 19.14 12.56 -5.27
CA PRO A 62 18.98 13.25 -6.54
C PRO A 62 18.05 12.47 -7.48
N ILE A 63 17.25 13.18 -8.25
CA ILE A 63 16.36 12.57 -9.23
C ILE A 63 17.17 11.93 -10.36
N ALA A 64 16.76 10.76 -10.83
CA ALA A 64 17.45 10.05 -11.93
C ALA A 64 17.14 10.64 -13.33
N ASN A 65 16.70 11.90 -13.39
CA ASN A 65 16.05 12.52 -14.53
C ASN A 65 16.51 13.98 -14.68
N SER A 66 16.93 14.39 -15.88
CA SER A 66 17.28 15.80 -16.13
C SER A 66 16.06 16.71 -16.23
N ASP A 67 14.91 16.18 -16.66
CA ASP A 67 13.65 16.91 -16.72
C ASP A 67 12.77 16.58 -15.50
N VAL A 68 12.47 17.63 -14.72
CA VAL A 68 11.61 17.58 -13.54
C VAL A 68 10.18 17.19 -13.92
N GLY A 69 9.65 17.67 -15.05
CA GLY A 69 8.30 17.33 -15.51
C GLY A 69 8.15 15.83 -15.73
N GLN A 70 9.09 15.24 -16.48
CA GLN A 70 9.14 13.79 -16.69
C GLN A 70 9.33 13.01 -15.38
N PHE A 71 10.12 13.52 -14.42
CA PHE A 71 10.26 12.91 -13.10
C PHE A 71 8.92 12.87 -12.34
N LYS A 72 8.20 14.00 -12.27
CA LYS A 72 6.88 14.09 -11.64
C LYS A 72 5.91 13.07 -12.27
N MET A 73 5.84 13.03 -13.60
CA MET A 73 5.00 12.06 -14.33
C MET A 73 5.37 10.62 -14.03
N LYS A 74 6.66 10.28 -13.91
CA LYS A 74 7.11 8.92 -13.55
C LYS A 74 6.62 8.52 -12.16
N ILE A 75 6.77 9.38 -11.15
CA ILE A 75 6.28 9.12 -9.79
C ILE A 75 4.77 8.88 -9.81
N PHE A 76 4.00 9.78 -10.44
CA PHE A 76 2.54 9.66 -10.45
C PHE A 76 2.03 8.50 -11.30
N SER A 77 2.73 8.12 -12.38
CA SER A 77 2.42 6.90 -13.14
C SER A 77 2.58 5.63 -12.30
N LEU A 78 3.57 5.59 -11.39
CA LEU A 78 3.77 4.47 -10.48
C LEU A 78 2.71 4.44 -9.38
N MET A 79 2.35 5.60 -8.83
CA MET A 79 1.24 5.73 -7.90
C MET A 79 -0.07 5.26 -8.54
N TYR A 80 -0.33 5.65 -9.79
CA TYR A 80 -1.49 5.21 -10.54
C TYR A 80 -1.50 3.68 -10.75
N ALA A 81 -0.38 3.10 -11.21
CA ALA A 81 -0.30 1.69 -11.54
C ALA A 81 -0.33 0.76 -10.31
N TYR A 82 0.28 1.16 -9.20
CA TYR A 82 0.50 0.28 -8.03
C TYR A 82 -0.20 0.75 -6.75
N GLY A 83 -0.60 2.02 -6.66
CA GLY A 83 -1.26 2.58 -5.49
C GLY A 83 -2.57 1.87 -5.13
N PRO A 84 -3.50 1.60 -6.07
CA PRO A 84 -4.77 0.96 -5.71
C PRO A 84 -4.60 -0.45 -5.12
N LEU A 85 -3.63 -1.21 -5.63
CA LEU A 85 -3.29 -2.52 -5.08
C LEU A 85 -2.72 -2.41 -3.66
N TRP A 86 -1.86 -1.42 -3.43
CA TRP A 86 -1.29 -1.16 -2.11
C TRP A 86 -2.37 -0.75 -1.10
N GLU A 87 -3.28 0.16 -1.47
CA GLU A 87 -4.43 0.52 -0.63
C GLU A 87 -5.26 -0.70 -0.25
N ARG A 88 -5.56 -1.57 -1.22
CA ARG A 88 -6.34 -2.78 -0.97
C ARG A 88 -5.63 -3.73 -0.01
N LYS A 89 -4.31 -3.87 -0.11
CA LYS A 89 -3.51 -4.65 0.83
C LYS A 89 -3.57 -4.06 2.24
N GLN A 90 -3.49 -2.73 2.38
CA GLN A 90 -3.62 -2.07 3.69
C GLN A 90 -5.01 -2.27 4.31
N GLU A 91 -6.07 -2.12 3.51
CA GLU A 91 -7.43 -2.40 3.97
C GLU A 91 -7.59 -3.83 4.49
N ILE A 92 -7.05 -4.80 3.76
CA ILE A 92 -7.08 -6.21 4.19
C ILE A 92 -6.31 -6.39 5.50
N GLN A 93 -5.12 -5.80 5.63
CA GLN A 93 -4.34 -5.85 6.87
C GLN A 93 -5.11 -5.23 8.05
N ASP A 94 -5.78 -4.10 7.84
CA ASP A 94 -6.60 -3.47 8.88
C ASP A 94 -7.84 -4.28 9.23
N SER A 95 -8.51 -4.89 8.24
CA SER A 95 -9.61 -5.83 8.49
C SER A 95 -9.13 -7.03 9.30
N LEU A 96 -7.96 -7.59 8.97
CA LEU A 96 -7.36 -8.71 9.68
C LEU A 96 -6.96 -8.37 11.13
N ARG A 97 -6.45 -7.16 11.38
CA ARG A 97 -6.16 -6.67 12.75
C ARG A 97 -7.41 -6.51 13.60
N LYS A 98 -8.57 -6.28 12.97
CA LYS A 98 -9.86 -6.12 13.64
C LYS A 98 -10.59 -7.44 13.88
N LEU A 99 -10.14 -8.54 13.28
CA LEU A 99 -10.74 -9.85 13.52
C LEU A 99 -10.54 -10.27 14.97
N THR A 100 -11.59 -10.78 15.58
CA THR A 100 -11.51 -11.33 16.93
C THR A 100 -10.95 -12.75 16.91
N ASP A 101 -10.43 -13.21 18.05
CA ASP A 101 -10.04 -14.61 18.22
C ASP A 101 -11.18 -15.59 17.87
N ALA A 102 -12.43 -15.20 18.10
CA ALA A 102 -13.59 -16.02 17.75
C ALA A 102 -13.75 -16.15 16.23
N ASP A 103 -13.58 -15.06 15.49
CA ASP A 103 -13.70 -15.04 14.02
C ASP A 103 -12.58 -15.84 13.34
N LEU A 104 -11.37 -15.81 13.90
CA LEU A 104 -10.21 -16.53 13.38
C LEU A 104 -10.34 -18.07 13.54
N LEU A 105 -11.09 -18.51 14.55
CA LEU A 105 -11.28 -19.94 14.86
C LEU A 105 -12.40 -20.60 14.06
N ILE A 106 -13.23 -19.80 13.38
CA ILE A 106 -14.30 -20.32 12.51
C ILE A 106 -13.64 -20.92 11.26
N GLY A 107 -13.60 -22.25 11.18
CA GLY A 107 -13.01 -22.97 10.06
C GLY A 107 -14.00 -23.16 8.92
N ALA A 108 -15.01 -23.99 9.15
CA ALA A 108 -16.12 -24.23 8.25
C ALA A 108 -17.30 -24.82 9.04
N LYS A 109 -18.52 -24.34 8.79
CA LYS A 109 -19.75 -24.97 9.28
C LYS A 109 -20.29 -25.86 8.18
N GLN A 110 -20.48 -27.15 8.46
CA GLN A 110 -21.15 -28.08 7.55
C GLN A 110 -22.43 -28.56 8.21
N ILE A 111 -23.53 -28.51 7.47
CA ILE A 111 -24.84 -28.91 7.97
C ILE A 111 -25.36 -30.03 7.08
N TYR A 112 -25.64 -31.17 7.70
CA TYR A 112 -26.30 -32.30 7.06
C TYR A 112 -27.72 -32.41 7.59
N ASN A 113 -28.69 -32.18 6.70
CA ASN A 113 -30.11 -32.22 7.03
C ASN A 113 -30.71 -33.57 6.62
N ARG A 114 -31.38 -34.26 7.54
CA ARG A 114 -32.22 -35.44 7.24
C ARG A 114 -33.63 -35.21 7.73
N ALA A 115 -34.58 -35.06 6.81
CA ALA A 115 -36.00 -34.95 7.12
C ALA A 115 -36.76 -36.19 6.65
N TYR A 116 -37.36 -36.94 7.58
CA TYR A 116 -38.36 -37.96 7.25
C TYR A 116 -39.72 -37.27 7.12
N ASN A 117 -40.19 -37.15 5.88
CA ASN A 117 -41.52 -36.64 5.51
C ASN A 117 -41.79 -35.15 5.86
N PRO A 118 -41.01 -34.20 5.30
CA PRO A 118 -41.18 -32.78 5.61
C PRO A 118 -42.41 -32.17 4.94
N ALA A 119 -43.15 -31.34 5.68
CA ALA A 119 -44.28 -30.54 5.15
C ALA A 119 -43.85 -29.37 4.25
N SER A 120 -42.55 -29.04 4.25
CA SER A 120 -41.92 -27.99 3.44
C SER A 120 -40.50 -28.40 3.05
N GLU A 121 -40.10 -28.15 1.81
CA GLU A 121 -38.82 -28.61 1.26
C GLU A 121 -37.63 -27.98 2.02
N PRO A 122 -36.73 -28.79 2.62
CA PRO A 122 -35.59 -28.25 3.37
C PRO A 122 -34.58 -27.60 2.41
N SER A 123 -34.29 -26.32 2.61
CA SER A 123 -33.31 -25.58 1.81
C SER A 123 -31.88 -25.84 2.31
N THR A 124 -30.95 -26.14 1.40
CA THR A 124 -29.51 -26.29 1.69
C THR A 124 -28.71 -25.02 1.46
N ASN A 125 -29.36 -23.91 1.11
CA ASN A 125 -28.69 -22.66 0.75
C ASN A 125 -28.26 -21.82 1.96
N SER A 126 -28.50 -22.30 3.18
CA SER A 126 -28.22 -21.60 4.43
C SER A 126 -27.39 -22.46 5.38
N LEU A 127 -26.45 -21.80 6.06
CA LEU A 127 -25.67 -22.35 7.18
C LEU A 127 -26.38 -22.12 8.53
N GLU A 128 -27.62 -21.64 8.50
CA GLU A 128 -28.49 -21.52 9.67
C GLU A 128 -29.15 -22.86 9.98
N GLU A 129 -29.41 -23.11 11.26
CA GLU A 129 -30.10 -24.32 11.70
C GLU A 129 -31.59 -24.25 11.30
N LEU A 130 -32.13 -25.34 10.76
CA LEU A 130 -33.51 -25.38 10.29
C LEU A 130 -34.38 -25.94 11.41
N THR A 131 -35.23 -25.10 11.98
CA THR A 131 -36.02 -25.40 13.19
C THR A 131 -37.12 -26.45 12.99
N PHE A 132 -37.37 -26.87 11.75
CA PHE A 132 -38.48 -27.75 11.36
C PHE A 132 -38.03 -29.14 10.87
N ILE A 133 -36.76 -29.53 11.11
CA ILE A 133 -36.21 -30.82 10.69
C ILE A 133 -36.11 -31.77 11.89
N ASN A 134 -36.55 -33.03 11.72
CA ASN A 134 -36.53 -34.06 12.76
C ASN A 134 -35.12 -34.46 13.21
N GLU A 135 -34.14 -34.45 12.31
CA GLU A 135 -32.74 -34.74 12.63
C GLU A 135 -31.79 -33.87 11.79
N GLN A 136 -31.02 -33.02 12.46
CA GLN A 136 -30.02 -32.15 11.84
C GLN A 136 -28.66 -32.47 12.47
N ASN A 137 -27.70 -32.91 11.65
CA ASN A 137 -26.32 -33.14 12.08
C ASN A 137 -25.46 -31.94 11.67
N THR A 138 -25.05 -31.13 12.63
CA THR A 138 -24.15 -30.00 12.41
C THR A 138 -22.72 -30.39 12.77
N THR A 139 -21.82 -30.31 11.79
CA THR A 139 -20.38 -30.45 12.02
C THR A 139 -19.74 -29.07 12.00
N ASN A 140 -19.37 -28.59 13.19
CA ASN A 140 -18.68 -27.31 13.37
C ASN A 140 -17.17 -27.55 13.41
N ASN A 141 -16.49 -27.37 12.28
CA ASN A 141 -15.02 -27.46 12.25
C ASN A 141 -14.42 -26.16 12.78
N LYS A 142 -13.76 -26.25 13.93
CA LYS A 142 -12.95 -25.16 14.50
C LYS A 142 -11.49 -25.36 14.10
N LYS A 143 -10.88 -24.32 13.51
CA LYS A 143 -9.43 -24.32 13.27
C LYS A 143 -8.71 -24.29 14.60
N SER A 144 -7.51 -24.87 14.66
CA SER A 144 -6.67 -24.72 15.84
C SER A 144 -6.21 -23.26 15.96
N LYS A 145 -6.04 -22.75 17.19
CA LYS A 145 -5.52 -21.40 17.43
C LYS A 145 -4.20 -21.19 16.68
N MET A 146 -3.28 -22.15 16.78
CA MET A 146 -1.95 -22.07 16.17
C MET A 146 -2.01 -21.94 14.64
N GLU A 147 -2.88 -22.71 13.98
CA GLU A 147 -3.06 -22.66 12.54
C GLU A 147 -3.69 -21.35 12.07
N ALA A 148 -4.73 -20.88 12.78
CA ALA A 148 -5.37 -19.60 12.48
C ALA A 148 -4.39 -18.43 12.61
N PHE A 149 -3.59 -18.41 13.67
CA PHE A 149 -2.56 -17.39 13.88
C PHE A 149 -1.39 -17.52 12.88
N SER A 150 -1.03 -18.73 12.45
CA SER A 150 0.03 -18.92 11.44
C SER A 150 -0.36 -18.34 10.07
N ILE A 151 -1.61 -18.58 9.63
CA ILE A 151 -2.14 -18.00 8.39
C ILE A 151 -2.20 -16.48 8.51
N LEU A 152 -2.74 -15.95 9.61
CA LEU A 152 -2.80 -14.51 9.87
C LEU A 152 -1.41 -13.88 9.84
N TRP A 153 -0.44 -14.50 10.51
CA TRP A 153 0.95 -14.06 10.54
C TRP A 153 1.57 -14.02 9.14
N SER A 154 1.35 -15.04 8.32
CA SER A 154 1.87 -15.07 6.95
C SER A 154 1.35 -13.92 6.07
N ILE A 155 0.10 -13.48 6.30
CA ILE A 155 -0.52 -12.39 5.57
C ILE A 155 -0.07 -11.02 6.13
N LEU A 156 0.10 -10.92 7.45
CA LEU A 156 0.57 -9.69 8.10
C LEU A 156 2.07 -9.42 7.88
N HIS A 157 2.88 -10.48 7.77
CA HIS A 157 4.33 -10.36 7.62
C HIS A 157 4.76 -9.87 6.23
N GLY A 158 3.89 -9.97 5.22
CA GLY A 158 4.13 -9.38 3.90
C GLY A 158 4.16 -7.85 3.98
N SER A 159 5.36 -7.26 3.82
CA SER A 159 5.52 -5.81 3.76
C SER A 159 5.01 -5.25 2.42
N ALA A 160 3.69 -5.07 2.33
CA ALA A 160 3.04 -4.45 1.18
C ALA A 160 3.61 -3.06 0.86
N THR A 161 4.06 -2.34 1.91
CA THR A 161 4.66 -1.02 1.79
C THR A 161 6.06 -1.07 1.19
N ASP A 162 6.93 -2.02 1.58
CA ASP A 162 8.27 -2.10 0.98
C ASP A 162 8.19 -2.51 -0.48
N GLU A 163 7.32 -3.45 -0.84
CA GLU A 163 7.08 -3.84 -2.23
C GLU A 163 6.67 -2.64 -3.09
N TYR A 164 5.78 -1.80 -2.57
CA TYR A 164 5.33 -0.57 -3.21
C TYR A 164 6.47 0.46 -3.32
N MET A 165 7.16 0.75 -2.22
CA MET A 165 8.26 1.73 -2.18
C MET A 165 9.46 1.33 -3.05
N ASN A 166 9.69 0.04 -3.25
CA ASN A 166 10.75 -0.46 -4.12
C ASN A 166 10.49 -0.16 -5.61
N LYS A 167 9.23 0.07 -6.02
CA LYS A 167 8.91 0.48 -7.40
C LYS A 167 9.43 1.86 -7.74
N PHE A 168 9.54 2.75 -6.74
CA PHE A 168 10.01 4.12 -6.90
C PHE A 168 11.53 4.25 -6.93
N LYS A 169 12.28 3.21 -6.52
CA LYS A 169 13.75 3.24 -6.47
C LYS A 169 14.38 3.67 -7.79
N LYS A 170 13.80 3.25 -8.93
CA LYS A 170 14.28 3.59 -10.28
C LYS A 170 14.14 5.07 -10.66
N CYS A 171 13.39 5.86 -9.90
CA CYS A 171 13.22 7.29 -10.14
C CYS A 171 14.33 8.12 -9.47
N PHE A 172 15.14 7.51 -8.63
CA PHE A 172 16.20 8.17 -7.85
C PHE A 172 17.56 7.62 -8.24
N ALA A 173 18.57 8.49 -8.26
CA ALA A 173 19.94 8.10 -8.46
C ALA A 173 20.46 7.38 -7.19
N VAL A 174 21.26 6.33 -7.39
CA VAL A 174 21.96 5.62 -6.31
C VAL A 174 23.41 6.10 -6.31
N PHE A 175 23.76 6.95 -5.36
CA PHE A 175 25.16 7.28 -5.09
C PHE A 175 25.72 6.31 -4.07
N VAL A 176 26.96 5.88 -4.28
CA VAL A 176 27.73 5.05 -3.33
C VAL A 176 28.47 5.94 -2.31
N ASP A 177 28.45 7.26 -2.51
CA ASP A 177 29.14 8.24 -1.67
C ASP A 177 28.22 8.85 -0.60
N LYS A 178 28.82 9.46 0.44
CA LYS A 178 28.10 10.07 1.57
C LYS A 178 27.15 11.15 1.07
N MET A 179 25.85 10.93 1.25
CA MET A 179 24.86 11.99 1.00
C MET A 179 24.90 13.00 2.15
N PRO A 180 24.77 14.31 1.86
CA PRO A 180 24.64 15.31 2.89
C PRO A 180 23.38 15.03 3.73
N VAL A 181 23.55 15.05 5.05
CA VAL A 181 22.47 14.83 6.03
C VAL A 181 21.62 16.11 6.07
N PRO A 182 20.28 16.05 5.99
CA PRO A 182 19.48 17.25 6.06
C PRO A 182 19.41 17.71 7.53
N PHE A 183 20.16 18.75 7.88
CA PHE A 183 19.95 19.49 9.12
C PHE A 183 19.05 20.69 8.83
N TYR A 184 17.84 20.67 9.41
CA TYR A 184 17.01 21.86 9.49
C TYR A 184 17.28 22.53 10.84
N ILE A 185 17.88 23.71 10.83
CA ILE A 185 17.84 24.65 11.96
C ILE A 185 16.97 25.82 11.47
N ASP A 186 15.87 26.09 12.15
CA ASP A 186 15.00 27.25 11.90
C ASP A 186 14.47 27.42 10.47
N ASN A 187 14.02 26.33 9.83
CA ASN A 187 13.40 26.33 8.48
C ASN A 187 14.30 26.82 7.33
N GLU A 188 15.61 26.99 7.55
CA GLU A 188 16.57 27.30 6.49
C GLU A 188 17.45 26.09 6.19
N LEU A 189 17.71 25.84 4.91
CA LEU A 189 18.57 24.77 4.43
C LEU A 189 20.02 25.28 4.42
N ILE A 190 20.86 24.75 5.32
CA ILE A 190 22.30 25.00 5.29
C ILE A 190 22.96 23.76 4.69
N ILE A 191 23.62 23.93 3.55
CA ILE A 191 24.46 22.89 2.95
C ILE A 191 25.89 23.19 3.44
N GLU A 192 26.48 22.31 4.25
CA GLU A 192 27.93 22.37 4.51
C GLU A 192 28.65 21.89 3.24
N GLU A 193 29.40 22.80 2.61
CA GLU A 193 30.40 22.46 1.61
C GLU A 193 31.67 21.98 2.35
N ASP A 194 32.03 20.70 2.14
CA ASP A 194 33.38 20.18 2.42
C ASP A 194 34.34 20.54 1.27
#